data_AF-A0A9Q0NG80-F1
#
_entry.id   AF-A0A9Q0NG80-F1
#
_cell.length_a   1.000
_cell.length_b   1.000
_cell.length_c   1.000
_cell.angle_alpha   90.00
_cell.angle_beta   90.00
_cell.angle_gamma   90.00
#
_symmetry.space_group_name_H-M   'P 1'
#
loop_
_entity.id
_entity.type
_entity.pdbx_description
1 polymer ?
#
loop_
_entity_poly.entity_id
_entity_poly.type
_entity_poly.pdbx_seq_one_letter_code
_entity_poly.pdbx_strand_id
1 'polypeptide(L)'
;MKMSIKISFNNSSDKCYLTNQTIEGTVEIAIDKDLKIRGKSSFVDRRKIEMSGIHNYNFQCVLPDTLPESVEGVNGYVRYYVEATLDVERGKTLKHKEDFSVIKFVDLNESTNYDLRSPAEINESRALRILGCFGKSGFVEVKMRVAKTGYAFGETIHVRVDLISKSKDDVKVTKLALKQVEQCYIPGNGDFFDPKLTAFYFKNIDSRVTAGLKSGDSVTIIEKFKIPEKMLVSNDHGYDQVFRIRYIICFKIYHNRFEIPITIGNVALDEDKLRSNTIYPEKWFGFVQTKHEAFEYLN
;
A
#
# COMPACT_ATOMS: atom_id res chain seq x y z
N MET A 1 -17.89 37.89 -20.17
CA MET A 1 -16.95 37.96 -19.04
C MET A 1 -15.99 36.79 -19.14
N LYS A 2 -14.71 37.04 -19.42
CA LYS A 2 -13.69 35.99 -19.54
C LYS A 2 -12.71 36.16 -18.40
N MET A 3 -12.73 35.20 -17.47
CA MET A 3 -11.76 35.06 -16.40
C MET A 3 -11.18 33.66 -16.52
N SER A 4 -9.87 33.51 -16.35
CA SER A 4 -9.21 32.20 -16.33
C SER A 4 -8.28 32.09 -15.14
N ILE A 5 -8.26 30.90 -14.56
CA ILE A 5 -7.32 30.50 -13.52
C ILE A 5 -6.44 29.41 -14.14
N LYS A 6 -5.13 29.50 -13.94
CA LYS A 6 -4.16 28.49 -14.33
C LYS A 6 -3.23 28.22 -13.15
N ILE A 7 -3.01 26.95 -12.85
CA ILE A 7 -2.00 26.53 -11.87
C ILE A 7 -0.81 25.98 -12.65
N SER A 8 0.41 26.26 -12.19
CA SER A 8 1.63 25.70 -12.77
C SER A 8 2.61 25.36 -11.66
N PHE A 9 3.20 24.16 -11.72
CA PHE A 9 4.22 23.72 -10.79
C PHE A 9 5.60 24.16 -11.29
N ASN A 10 6.42 24.70 -10.39
CA ASN A 10 7.70 25.33 -10.75
C ASN A 10 8.88 24.36 -10.60
N ASN A 11 8.76 23.37 -9.73
CA ASN A 11 9.86 22.52 -9.30
C ASN A 11 9.72 21.05 -9.72
N SER A 12 8.75 20.73 -10.58
CA SER A 12 8.62 19.41 -11.23
C SER A 12 7.94 19.56 -12.59
N SER A 13 8.61 19.09 -13.64
CA SER A 13 8.06 19.10 -15.01
C SER A 13 7.10 17.95 -15.26
N ASP A 14 7.29 16.82 -14.58
CA ASP A 14 6.45 15.62 -14.68
C ASP A 14 5.35 15.57 -13.60
N LYS A 15 5.32 16.55 -12.70
CA LYS A 15 4.37 16.69 -11.58
C LYS A 15 4.39 15.49 -10.64
N CYS A 16 5.55 14.84 -10.52
CA CYS A 16 5.79 13.75 -9.58
C CYS A 16 6.66 14.24 -8.42
N TYR A 17 6.23 13.93 -7.20
CA TYR A 17 6.90 14.38 -5.98
C TYR A 17 7.04 13.22 -4.99
N LEU A 18 8.17 13.18 -4.28
CA LEU A 18 8.32 12.28 -3.14
C LEU A 18 7.62 12.84 -1.91
N THR A 19 7.29 11.98 -0.96
CA THR A 19 6.92 12.44 0.39
C THR A 19 8.06 13.26 1.01
N ASN A 20 7.73 14.21 1.90
CA ASN A 20 8.64 15.23 2.45
C ASN A 20 9.24 16.24 1.45
N GLN A 21 8.95 16.12 0.15
CA GLN A 21 9.32 17.17 -0.79
C GLN A 21 8.38 18.37 -0.68
N THR A 22 8.92 19.51 -1.05
CA THR A 22 8.13 20.74 -1.17
C THR A 22 7.55 20.83 -2.57
N ILE A 23 6.25 21.07 -2.69
CA ILE A 23 5.61 21.46 -3.94
C ILE A 23 5.59 22.99 -4.04
N GLU A 24 5.98 23.52 -5.18
CA GLU A 24 6.02 24.96 -5.45
C GLU A 24 5.36 25.25 -6.78
N GLY A 25 4.65 26.38 -6.84
CA GLY A 25 3.99 26.77 -8.08
C GLY A 25 3.44 28.18 -8.06
N THR A 26 2.78 28.52 -9.16
CA THR A 26 2.17 29.81 -9.38
C THR A 26 0.73 29.63 -9.86
N VAL A 27 -0.18 30.39 -9.26
CA VAL A 27 -1.57 30.55 -9.71
C VAL A 27 -1.64 31.85 -10.50
N GLU A 28 -1.91 31.75 -11.79
CA GLU A 28 -2.18 32.87 -12.68
C GLU A 28 -3.68 33.09 -12.80
N ILE A 29 -4.13 34.32 -12.51
CA ILE A 29 -5.51 34.75 -12.68
C ILE A 29 -5.51 35.86 -13.73
N ALA A 30 -6.14 35.59 -14.88
CA ALA A 30 -6.32 36.57 -15.93
C ALA A 30 -7.76 37.08 -15.94
N ILE A 31 -7.93 38.41 -15.91
CA ILE A 31 -9.23 39.08 -15.86
C ILE A 31 -9.31 40.08 -17.02
N ASP A 32 -10.28 39.88 -17.90
CA ASP A 32 -10.52 40.75 -19.06
C ASP A 32 -11.08 42.13 -18.67
N LYS A 33 -10.75 43.17 -19.46
CA LYS A 33 -10.83 44.60 -19.14
C LYS A 33 -12.22 45.21 -18.92
N ASP A 34 -13.31 44.45 -19.05
CA ASP A 34 -14.67 44.98 -18.95
C ASP A 34 -15.26 45.00 -17.52
N LEU A 35 -14.46 44.80 -16.48
CA LEU A 35 -14.94 44.75 -15.10
C LEU A 35 -14.93 46.13 -14.40
N LYS A 36 -16.12 46.74 -14.22
CA LYS A 36 -16.34 47.81 -13.22
C LYS A 36 -16.91 47.19 -11.94
N ILE A 37 -16.06 46.89 -10.95
CA ILE A 37 -16.53 46.51 -9.61
C ILE A 37 -16.66 47.77 -8.73
N ARG A 38 -17.86 48.03 -8.21
CA ARG A 38 -18.12 49.05 -7.16
C ARG A 38 -18.37 48.33 -5.83
N GLY A 39 -17.54 48.60 -4.81
CA GLY A 39 -17.66 48.04 -3.47
C GLY A 39 -18.23 49.01 -2.41
N LYS A 40 -18.80 48.46 -1.32
CA LYS A 40 -19.11 49.17 -0.06
C LYS A 40 -18.54 48.40 1.16
N SER A 41 -18.27 49.14 2.24
CA SER A 41 -17.52 48.79 3.49
C SER A 41 -18.22 47.77 4.41
N SER A 42 -17.56 46.78 5.03
CA SER A 42 -16.85 46.85 6.32
C SER A 42 -15.51 46.04 6.43
N PHE A 43 -14.74 46.33 7.49
CA PHE A 43 -13.31 46.09 7.79
C PHE A 43 -12.72 44.67 7.57
N VAL A 44 -11.64 44.58 6.74
CA VAL A 44 -10.27 44.02 6.91
C VAL A 44 -9.54 44.32 5.57
N ASP A 45 -8.25 44.71 5.61
CA ASP A 45 -7.40 45.28 4.54
C ASP A 45 -7.99 45.34 3.10
N ARG A 46 -8.42 46.54 2.69
CA ARG A 46 -9.11 46.84 1.42
C ARG A 46 -8.21 47.61 0.46
N ARG A 47 -7.21 46.96 -0.14
CA ARG A 47 -6.71 47.46 -1.42
C ARG A 47 -7.74 47.14 -2.50
N LYS A 48 -8.41 48.18 -2.99
CA LYS A 48 -9.25 48.14 -4.19
C LYS A 48 -8.34 47.82 -5.37
N ILE A 49 -8.28 46.56 -5.77
CA ILE A 49 -7.52 46.15 -6.95
C ILE A 49 -8.33 46.60 -8.18
N GLU A 50 -7.75 47.42 -9.06
CA GLU A 50 -8.22 47.53 -10.45
C GLU A 50 -7.93 46.19 -11.13
N MET A 51 -8.87 45.25 -10.99
CA MET A 51 -8.71 43.82 -11.33
C MET A 51 -8.86 43.54 -12.83
N SER A 52 -8.18 44.30 -13.69
CA SER A 52 -8.01 43.90 -15.09
C SER A 52 -6.54 43.63 -15.36
N GLY A 53 -6.22 42.50 -15.98
CA GLY A 53 -4.85 42.08 -16.22
C GLY A 53 -4.56 40.69 -15.66
N ILE A 54 -3.26 40.41 -15.51
CA ILE A 54 -2.74 39.11 -15.08
C ILE A 54 -2.20 39.27 -13.66
N HIS A 55 -2.67 38.44 -12.75
CA HIS A 55 -2.27 38.42 -11.35
C HIS A 55 -1.67 37.05 -11.01
N ASN A 56 -0.45 37.05 -10.48
CA ASN A 56 0.27 35.83 -10.13
C ASN A 56 0.40 35.69 -8.61
N TYR A 57 0.02 34.53 -8.09
CA TYR A 57 0.13 34.17 -6.68
C TYR A 57 0.99 32.92 -6.54
N ASN A 58 2.11 33.03 -5.84
CA ASN A 58 2.98 31.88 -5.62
C ASN A 58 2.49 31.08 -4.41
N PHE A 59 2.66 29.76 -4.47
CA PHE A 59 2.38 28.86 -3.37
C PHE A 59 3.54 27.90 -3.14
N GLN A 60 3.67 27.45 -1.89
CA GLN A 60 4.64 26.46 -1.46
C GLN A 60 4.00 25.61 -0.35
N CYS A 61 4.19 24.29 -0.40
CA CYS A 61 3.68 23.37 0.61
C CYS A 61 4.61 22.15 0.74
N VAL A 62 4.91 21.72 1.96
CA VAL A 62 5.69 20.50 2.21
C VAL A 62 4.74 19.31 2.29
N LEU A 63 4.97 18.27 1.48
CA LEU A 63 4.20 17.03 1.51
C LEU A 63 4.54 16.21 2.75
N PRO A 64 3.56 15.82 3.59
CA PRO A 64 3.83 14.96 4.74
C PRO A 64 4.40 13.59 4.36
N ASP A 65 5.24 13.01 5.23
CA ASP A 65 5.75 11.65 5.04
C ASP A 65 4.67 10.56 5.07
N THR A 66 3.59 10.86 5.79
CA THR A 66 2.48 9.95 6.02
C THR A 66 1.57 9.81 4.80
N LEU A 67 1.78 10.60 3.74
CA LEU A 67 0.97 10.51 2.53
C LEU A 67 1.13 9.12 1.87
N PRO A 68 0.01 8.47 1.49
CA PRO A 68 0.08 7.30 0.63
C PRO A 68 0.61 7.64 -0.77
N GLU A 69 1.15 6.63 -1.44
CA GLU A 69 1.53 6.73 -2.85
C GLU A 69 0.28 6.93 -3.73
N SER A 70 0.41 7.74 -4.77
CA SER A 70 -0.59 7.85 -5.82
C SER A 70 -0.79 6.52 -6.53
N VAL A 71 -2.02 6.02 -6.53
CA VAL A 71 -2.34 4.71 -7.08
C VAL A 71 -3.69 4.74 -7.77
N GLU A 72 -3.77 4.03 -8.89
CA GLU A 72 -5.02 3.70 -9.58
C GLU A 72 -5.23 2.19 -9.45
N GLY A 73 -6.12 1.79 -8.54
CA GLY A 73 -6.46 0.39 -8.29
C GLY A 73 -7.82 0.02 -8.89
N VAL A 74 -8.14 -1.27 -8.87
CA VAL A 74 -9.45 -1.77 -9.33
C VAL A 74 -10.59 -1.28 -8.44
N ASN A 75 -10.31 -1.16 -7.14
CA ASN A 75 -11.31 -0.85 -6.12
C ASN A 75 -11.24 0.60 -5.61
N GLY A 76 -10.45 1.47 -6.24
CA GLY A 76 -10.29 2.86 -5.80
C GLY A 76 -8.98 3.48 -6.26
N TYR A 77 -8.76 4.73 -5.89
CA TYR A 77 -7.56 5.48 -6.23
C TYR A 77 -7.12 6.41 -5.10
N VAL A 78 -5.85 6.80 -5.15
CA VAL A 78 -5.27 7.89 -4.36
C VAL A 78 -4.75 8.93 -5.35
N ARG A 79 -5.40 10.09 -5.40
CA ARG A 79 -5.04 11.21 -6.29
C ARG A 79 -4.83 12.48 -5.48
N TYR A 80 -3.86 13.27 -5.89
CA TYR A 80 -3.56 14.56 -5.29
C TYR A 80 -3.75 15.68 -6.30
N TYR A 81 -4.21 16.83 -5.81
CA TYR A 81 -4.39 18.03 -6.61
C TYR A 81 -4.18 19.28 -5.77
N VAL A 82 -3.81 20.37 -6.43
CA VAL A 82 -3.92 21.72 -5.88
C VAL A 82 -5.20 22.33 -6.43
N GLU A 83 -6.05 22.91 -5.57
CA GLU A 83 -7.24 23.66 -5.97
C GLU A 83 -7.04 25.15 -5.71
N ALA A 84 -7.16 25.97 -6.75
CA ALA A 84 -7.29 27.41 -6.63
C ALA A 84 -8.77 27.78 -6.70
N THR A 85 -9.26 28.47 -5.66
CA THR A 85 -10.64 28.98 -5.59
C THR A 85 -10.63 30.51 -5.60
N LEU A 86 -11.36 31.11 -6.53
CA LEU A 86 -11.56 32.54 -6.63
C LEU A 86 -13.02 32.87 -6.31
N ASP A 87 -13.24 33.50 -5.15
CA ASP A 87 -14.56 34.01 -4.76
C ASP A 87 -14.81 35.38 -5.37
N VAL A 88 -15.94 35.50 -6.05
CA VAL A 88 -16.36 36.73 -6.72
C VAL A 88 -17.62 37.24 -6.03
N GLU A 89 -17.56 38.42 -5.41
CA GLU A 89 -18.61 38.99 -4.53
C GLU A 89 -20.05 38.99 -5.11
N ARG A 90 -20.21 38.94 -6.43
CA ARG A 90 -21.51 38.87 -7.14
C ARG A 90 -21.47 37.95 -8.35
N GLY A 91 -20.60 36.95 -8.31
CA GLY A 91 -20.36 36.04 -9.43
C GLY A 91 -20.36 34.58 -8.98
N LYS A 92 -20.17 33.69 -9.96
CA LYS A 92 -19.92 32.28 -9.69
C LYS A 92 -18.48 32.13 -9.19
N THR A 93 -18.28 31.48 -8.05
CA THR A 93 -16.96 31.05 -7.59
C THR A 93 -16.29 30.20 -8.67
N LEU A 94 -15.09 30.59 -9.07
CA LEU A 94 -14.29 29.85 -10.04
C LEU A 94 -13.34 28.93 -9.29
N LYS A 95 -13.28 27.67 -9.73
CA LYS A 95 -12.38 26.67 -9.20
C LYS A 95 -11.56 26.08 -10.33
N HIS A 96 -10.26 25.93 -10.11
CA HIS A 96 -9.39 25.22 -11.01
C HIS A 96 -8.54 24.25 -10.19
N LYS A 97 -8.47 23.01 -10.65
CA LYS A 97 -7.69 21.94 -10.04
C LYS A 97 -6.58 21.54 -10.99
N GLU A 98 -5.41 21.31 -10.43
CA GLU A 98 -4.28 20.75 -11.15
C GLU A 98 -3.74 19.55 -10.38
N ASP A 99 -3.78 18.39 -11.05
CA ASP A 99 -3.38 17.11 -10.46
C ASP A 99 -1.86 16.96 -10.41
N PHE A 100 -1.37 16.25 -9.39
CA PHE A 100 0.02 15.81 -9.27
C PHE A 100 0.09 14.42 -8.64
N SER A 101 1.23 13.75 -8.80
CA SER A 101 1.46 12.40 -8.27
C SER A 101 2.42 12.43 -7.09
N VAL A 102 2.11 11.66 -6.05
CA VAL A 102 2.99 11.42 -4.91
C VAL A 102 3.58 10.03 -5.03
N ILE A 103 4.90 9.92 -4.95
CA ILE A 103 5.64 8.68 -4.97
C ILE A 103 6.18 8.43 -3.57
N LYS A 104 5.94 7.23 -3.03
CA LYS A 104 6.49 6.84 -1.73
C LYS A 104 7.84 6.16 -1.93
N PHE A 105 8.82 6.57 -1.13
CA PHE A 105 10.14 5.93 -1.09
C PHE A 105 10.28 5.14 0.21
N VAL A 106 10.57 3.85 0.11
CA VAL A 106 10.67 2.94 1.25
C VAL A 106 12.08 2.35 1.32
N ASP A 107 12.82 2.71 2.36
CA ASP A 107 14.09 2.07 2.70
C ASP A 107 13.85 0.93 3.71
N LEU A 108 14.13 -0.31 3.29
CA LEU A 108 13.96 -1.49 4.15
C LEU A 108 14.99 -1.55 5.29
N ASN A 109 15.98 -0.66 5.30
CA ASN A 109 17.02 -0.56 6.34
C ASN A 109 16.66 0.39 7.48
N GLU A 110 15.50 1.03 7.45
CA GLU A 110 15.02 1.80 8.60
C GLU A 110 14.91 0.93 9.86
N SER A 111 15.16 1.52 11.02
CA SER A 111 15.23 0.79 12.30
C SER A 111 13.93 0.08 12.67
N THR A 112 12.80 0.59 12.20
CA THR A 112 11.46 -0.01 12.36
C THR A 112 11.27 -1.30 11.57
N ASN A 113 12.12 -1.56 10.57
CA ASN A 113 12.02 -2.67 9.63
C ASN A 113 13.03 -3.79 9.91
N TYR A 114 13.53 -3.88 11.15
CA TYR A 114 14.54 -4.88 11.52
C TYR A 114 14.08 -6.32 11.24
N ASP A 115 12.82 -6.63 11.59
CA ASP A 115 12.23 -7.97 11.46
C ASP A 115 12.18 -8.48 10.01
N LEU A 116 12.25 -7.58 9.02
CA LEU A 116 12.20 -7.95 7.59
C LEU A 116 13.40 -8.79 7.12
N ARG A 117 14.47 -8.83 7.93
CA ARG A 117 15.68 -9.63 7.67
C ARG A 117 15.53 -11.08 8.09
N SER A 118 14.58 -11.37 8.97
CA SER A 118 14.42 -12.69 9.55
C SER A 118 13.75 -13.65 8.56
N PRO A 119 14.16 -14.92 8.53
CA PRO A 119 13.43 -15.95 7.81
C PRO A 119 11.99 -16.06 8.31
N ALA A 120 11.07 -16.28 7.37
CA ALA A 120 9.68 -16.60 7.71
C ALA A 120 9.36 -18.04 7.32
N GLU A 121 8.64 -18.72 8.21
CA GLU A 121 8.27 -20.12 8.09
C GLU A 121 6.81 -20.32 8.48
N ILE A 122 6.09 -21.11 7.67
CA ILE A 122 4.79 -21.68 8.03
C ILE A 122 5.00 -23.19 8.12
N ASN A 123 4.54 -23.79 9.21
CA ASN A 123 4.52 -25.23 9.40
C ASN A 123 3.14 -25.64 9.92
N GLU A 124 2.28 -26.08 9.01
CA GLU A 124 0.87 -26.34 9.28
C GLU A 124 0.40 -27.66 8.69
N SER A 125 -0.53 -28.32 9.37
CA SER A 125 -1.25 -29.49 8.87
C SER A 125 -2.69 -29.13 8.59
N ARG A 126 -3.18 -29.37 7.37
CA ARG A 126 -4.57 -29.06 6.99
C ARG A 126 -5.26 -30.24 6.32
N ALA A 127 -6.56 -30.37 6.60
CA ALA A 127 -7.38 -31.42 6.01
C ALA A 127 -7.52 -31.21 4.49
N LEU A 128 -7.44 -32.30 3.72
CA LEU A 128 -7.71 -32.31 2.29
C LEU A 128 -9.18 -32.67 2.04
N ARG A 129 -9.84 -31.84 1.21
CA ARG A 129 -11.22 -31.99 0.76
C ARG A 129 -11.18 -31.91 -0.76
N ILE A 130 -11.37 -33.06 -1.39
CA ILE A 130 -11.41 -33.20 -2.84
C ILE A 130 -12.84 -32.92 -3.30
N LEU A 131 -13.00 -32.01 -4.25
CA LEU A 131 -14.31 -31.61 -4.76
C LEU A 131 -14.91 -32.78 -5.56
N GLY A 132 -16.05 -33.32 -5.12
CA GLY A 132 -16.75 -34.44 -5.77
C GLY A 132 -16.76 -35.76 -4.98
N CYS A 133 -16.02 -35.86 -3.87
CA CYS A 133 -16.06 -37.01 -2.97
C CYS A 133 -16.67 -36.60 -1.61
N PHE A 134 -17.60 -37.38 -1.07
CA PHE A 134 -18.34 -37.08 0.17
C PHE A 134 -17.53 -37.21 1.48
N GLY A 135 -16.19 -37.18 1.44
CA GLY A 135 -15.33 -37.42 2.62
C GLY A 135 -14.05 -36.59 2.67
N LYS A 136 -13.50 -36.43 3.88
CA LYS A 136 -12.12 -35.97 4.10
C LYS A 136 -11.17 -37.05 3.57
N SER A 137 -10.26 -36.68 2.67
CA SER A 137 -9.32 -37.61 2.03
C SER A 137 -8.07 -37.89 2.90
N GLY A 138 -7.83 -37.04 3.91
CA GLY A 138 -6.71 -37.10 4.84
C GLY A 138 -6.20 -35.70 5.15
N PHE A 139 -4.92 -35.58 5.50
CA PHE A 139 -4.27 -34.30 5.79
C PHE A 139 -3.02 -34.11 4.93
N VAL A 140 -2.61 -32.86 4.76
CA VAL A 140 -1.31 -32.50 4.20
C VAL A 140 -0.55 -31.66 5.22
N GLU A 141 0.70 -32.00 5.45
CA GLU A 141 1.63 -31.17 6.21
C GLU A 141 2.42 -30.32 5.22
N VAL A 142 2.42 -29.01 5.45
CA VAL A 142 3.04 -28.02 4.59
C VAL A 142 4.03 -27.22 5.41
N LYS A 143 5.28 -27.21 4.95
CA LYS A 143 6.34 -26.40 5.52
C LYS A 143 6.90 -25.44 4.48
N MET A 144 6.41 -24.19 4.48
CA MET A 144 6.79 -23.15 3.52
C MET A 144 7.77 -22.17 4.17
N ARG A 145 8.84 -21.79 3.47
CA ARG A 145 9.88 -20.90 3.98
C ARG A 145 10.40 -19.91 2.95
N VAL A 146 10.81 -18.75 3.44
CA VAL A 146 11.61 -17.74 2.75
C VAL A 146 12.75 -17.27 3.66
N ALA A 147 13.87 -16.85 3.07
CA ALA A 147 15.07 -16.47 3.83
C ALA A 147 14.96 -15.12 4.55
N LYS A 148 14.13 -14.21 4.01
CA LYS A 148 13.82 -12.88 4.55
C LYS A 148 12.41 -12.49 4.11
N THR A 149 11.82 -11.46 4.69
CA THR A 149 10.49 -10.96 4.31
C THR A 149 10.52 -9.57 3.68
N GLY A 150 11.64 -8.83 3.76
CA GLY A 150 11.86 -7.59 3.01
C GLY A 150 12.61 -7.82 1.70
N TYR A 151 12.09 -7.29 0.60
CA TYR A 151 12.74 -7.36 -0.70
C TYR A 151 12.62 -6.03 -1.46
N ALA A 152 13.66 -5.62 -2.16
CA ALA A 152 13.62 -4.48 -3.08
C ALA A 152 13.26 -4.89 -4.50
N PHE A 153 12.94 -3.90 -5.33
CA PHE A 153 12.73 -4.10 -6.76
C PHE A 153 13.91 -4.80 -7.43
N GLY A 154 13.62 -5.69 -8.38
CA GLY A 154 14.63 -6.47 -9.10
C GLY A 154 15.19 -7.67 -8.32
N GLU A 155 15.01 -7.75 -7.00
CA GLU A 155 15.45 -8.90 -6.21
C GLU A 155 14.71 -10.19 -6.59
N THR A 156 15.28 -11.34 -6.20
CA THR A 156 14.66 -12.65 -6.40
C THR A 156 14.31 -13.28 -5.06
N ILE A 157 13.05 -13.68 -4.92
CA ILE A 157 12.54 -14.41 -3.76
C ILE A 157 12.74 -15.90 -4.00
N HIS A 158 13.45 -16.55 -3.09
CA HIS A 158 13.59 -18.01 -3.08
C HIS A 158 12.59 -18.61 -2.10
N VAL A 159 11.71 -19.48 -2.60
CA VAL A 159 10.67 -20.11 -1.80
C VAL A 159 10.91 -21.61 -1.77
N ARG A 160 10.91 -22.19 -0.57
CA ARG A 160 10.95 -23.64 -0.37
C ARG A 160 9.64 -24.09 0.26
N VAL A 161 9.03 -25.13 -0.30
CA VAL A 161 7.83 -25.79 0.25
C VAL A 161 8.12 -27.27 0.40
N ASP A 162 8.15 -27.77 1.62
CA ASP A 162 8.14 -29.21 1.88
C ASP A 162 6.70 -29.67 2.12
N LEU A 163 6.28 -30.71 1.41
CA LEU A 163 4.94 -31.28 1.50
C LEU A 163 5.02 -32.73 1.92
N ILE A 164 4.16 -33.14 2.84
CA ILE A 164 3.99 -34.55 3.24
C ILE A 164 2.51 -34.89 3.13
N SER A 165 2.18 -35.86 2.29
CA SER A 165 0.82 -36.35 2.12
C SER A 165 0.51 -37.39 3.17
N LYS A 166 -0.52 -37.12 3.97
CA LYS A 166 -1.15 -38.10 4.87
C LYS A 166 -2.59 -38.35 4.41
N SER A 167 -2.82 -38.34 3.09
CA SER A 167 -4.08 -38.71 2.44
C SER A 167 -3.95 -40.02 1.69
N LYS A 168 -5.10 -40.64 1.42
CA LYS A 168 -5.22 -41.85 0.58
C LYS A 168 -5.29 -41.54 -0.91
N ASP A 169 -5.54 -40.28 -1.25
CA ASP A 169 -5.63 -39.82 -2.63
C ASP A 169 -4.42 -38.97 -3.01
N ASP A 170 -4.09 -39.01 -4.30
CA ASP A 170 -3.04 -38.20 -4.91
C ASP A 170 -3.44 -36.72 -5.03
N VAL A 171 -2.52 -35.85 -4.63
CA VAL A 171 -2.57 -34.42 -4.94
C VAL A 171 -2.12 -34.23 -6.37
N LYS A 172 -3.04 -33.90 -7.28
CA LYS A 172 -2.70 -33.79 -8.72
C LYS A 172 -1.81 -32.59 -9.04
N VAL A 173 -2.10 -31.44 -8.42
CA VAL A 173 -1.46 -30.17 -8.75
C VAL A 173 -1.44 -29.24 -7.56
N THR A 174 -0.35 -28.49 -7.44
CA THR A 174 -0.21 -27.41 -6.47
C THR A 174 0.12 -26.10 -7.20
N LYS A 175 -0.12 -24.96 -6.55
CA LYS A 175 0.17 -23.65 -7.15
C LYS A 175 0.91 -22.77 -6.15
N LEU A 176 2.01 -22.19 -6.58
CA LEU A 176 2.74 -21.17 -5.84
C LEU A 176 2.66 -19.84 -6.59
N ALA A 177 2.43 -18.73 -5.89
CA ALA A 177 2.29 -17.43 -6.53
C ALA A 177 2.80 -16.29 -5.66
N LEU A 178 3.43 -15.31 -6.30
CA LEU A 178 3.62 -13.97 -5.75
C LEU A 178 2.40 -13.12 -6.10
N LYS A 179 1.74 -12.55 -5.10
CA LYS A 179 0.54 -11.72 -5.30
C LYS A 179 0.69 -10.37 -4.62
N GLN A 180 0.19 -9.35 -5.29
CA GLN A 180 -0.15 -8.07 -4.68
C GLN A 180 -1.59 -8.12 -4.16
N VAL A 181 -1.78 -7.52 -3.00
CA VAL A 181 -3.02 -7.42 -2.26
C VAL A 181 -3.32 -5.94 -2.09
N GLU A 182 -4.41 -5.49 -2.69
CA GLU A 182 -4.94 -4.14 -2.53
C GLU A 182 -6.14 -4.18 -1.59
N GLN A 183 -6.13 -3.34 -0.57
CA GLN A 183 -7.18 -3.28 0.43
C GLN A 183 -7.64 -1.84 0.62
N CYS A 184 -8.94 -1.62 0.48
CA CYS A 184 -9.56 -0.33 0.74
C CYS A 184 -10.30 -0.37 2.08
N TYR A 185 -10.05 0.62 2.92
CA TYR A 185 -10.62 0.79 4.24
C TYR A 185 -11.39 2.09 4.32
N ILE A 186 -12.61 2.07 4.85
CA ILE A 186 -13.34 3.28 5.17
C ILE A 186 -13.22 3.51 6.68
N PRO A 187 -12.96 4.75 7.14
CA PRO A 187 -13.02 5.08 8.56
C PRO A 187 -14.34 4.62 9.17
N GLY A 188 -14.28 3.91 10.30
CA GLY A 188 -15.49 3.51 11.02
C GLY A 188 -16.29 4.74 11.48
N ASN A 189 -17.61 4.63 11.51
CA ASN A 189 -18.45 5.62 12.19
C ASN A 189 -18.53 5.25 13.68
N GLY A 190 -17.83 5.98 14.55
CA GLY A 190 -17.88 5.82 16.01
C GLY A 190 -16.64 6.36 16.72
N ASP A 191 -16.70 6.46 18.05
CA ASP A 191 -15.61 6.96 18.91
C ASP A 191 -14.35 6.08 18.91
N PHE A 192 -14.46 4.87 18.35
CA PHE A 192 -13.36 3.97 18.05
C PHE A 192 -13.15 3.93 16.54
N PHE A 193 -12.08 4.57 16.07
CA PHE A 193 -11.65 4.67 14.67
C PHE A 193 -11.24 3.31 14.06
N ASP A 194 -12.02 2.25 14.22
CA ASP A 194 -11.70 0.95 13.62
C ASP A 194 -11.98 0.99 12.11
N PRO A 195 -10.96 0.93 11.24
CA PRO A 195 -11.14 1.01 9.81
C PRO A 195 -11.83 -0.27 9.31
N LYS A 196 -12.95 -0.13 8.60
CA LYS A 196 -13.67 -1.26 8.01
C LYS A 196 -13.12 -1.57 6.63
N LEU A 197 -12.63 -2.80 6.42
CA LEU A 197 -12.26 -3.30 5.09
C LEU A 197 -13.52 -3.37 4.22
N THR A 198 -13.55 -2.60 3.13
CA THR A 198 -14.71 -2.53 2.22
C THR A 198 -14.45 -3.16 0.88
N ALA A 199 -13.20 -3.19 0.43
CA ALA A 199 -12.83 -3.81 -0.83
C ALA A 199 -11.46 -4.48 -0.76
N PHE A 200 -11.32 -5.57 -1.51
CA PHE A 200 -10.12 -6.38 -1.56
C PHE A 200 -9.87 -6.81 -3.01
N TYR A 201 -8.64 -6.68 -3.51
CA TYR A 201 -8.25 -7.17 -4.83
C TYR A 201 -6.92 -7.93 -4.78
N PHE A 202 -6.86 -9.08 -5.47
CA PHE A 202 -5.63 -9.84 -5.67
C PHE A 202 -5.14 -9.66 -7.10
N LYS A 203 -3.93 -9.14 -7.26
CA LYS A 203 -3.21 -9.15 -8.54
C LYS A 203 -2.14 -10.24 -8.48
N ASN A 204 -2.21 -11.21 -9.38
CA ASN A 204 -1.12 -12.18 -9.53
C ASN A 204 0.05 -11.49 -10.24
N ILE A 205 1.15 -11.31 -9.54
CA ILE A 205 2.39 -10.77 -10.14
C ILE A 205 3.08 -11.88 -10.93
N ASP A 206 3.20 -13.05 -10.30
CA ASP A 206 3.75 -14.24 -10.95
C ASP A 206 3.20 -15.52 -10.30
N SER A 207 3.11 -16.61 -11.06
CA SER A 207 2.68 -17.90 -10.52
C SER A 207 3.28 -19.10 -11.24
N ARG A 208 3.46 -20.19 -10.48
CA ARG A 208 3.95 -21.48 -10.94
C ARG A 208 2.91 -22.55 -10.62
N VAL A 209 2.63 -23.39 -11.61
CA VAL A 209 1.97 -24.67 -11.38
C VAL A 209 3.08 -25.65 -11.01
N THR A 210 3.01 -26.19 -9.81
CA THR A 210 4.07 -27.02 -9.23
C THR A 210 3.60 -28.46 -9.14
N ALA A 211 4.55 -29.37 -8.97
CA ALA A 211 4.28 -30.80 -8.93
C ALA A 211 3.20 -31.14 -7.89
N GLY A 212 2.37 -32.11 -8.26
CA GLY A 212 1.52 -32.83 -7.33
C GLY A 212 2.34 -33.73 -6.41
N LEU A 213 1.63 -34.52 -5.61
CA LEU A 213 2.21 -35.44 -4.63
C LEU A 213 1.33 -36.68 -4.55
N LYS A 214 1.92 -37.87 -4.66
CA LYS A 214 1.17 -39.12 -4.49
C LYS A 214 0.76 -39.33 -3.03
N SER A 215 -0.28 -40.14 -2.83
CA SER A 215 -0.73 -40.59 -1.51
C SER A 215 0.44 -41.17 -0.69
N GLY A 216 0.66 -40.63 0.51
CA GLY A 216 1.70 -41.11 1.43
C GLY A 216 3.13 -40.62 1.15
N ASP A 217 3.37 -39.93 0.03
CA ASP A 217 4.71 -39.46 -0.34
C ASP A 217 5.05 -38.12 0.33
N SER A 218 6.32 -37.71 0.15
CA SER A 218 6.77 -36.34 0.41
C SER A 218 7.45 -35.73 -0.82
N VAL A 219 7.34 -34.42 -0.97
CA VAL A 219 8.02 -33.68 -2.05
C VAL A 219 8.51 -32.33 -1.54
N THR A 220 9.68 -31.92 -2.04
CA THR A 220 10.20 -30.57 -1.85
C THR A 220 10.07 -29.79 -3.15
N ILE A 221 9.44 -28.64 -3.09
CA ILE A 221 9.31 -27.68 -4.18
C ILE A 221 10.21 -26.49 -3.88
N ILE A 222 11.07 -26.12 -4.83
CA ILE A 222 11.93 -24.93 -4.73
C ILE A 222 11.68 -24.07 -5.96
N GLU A 223 11.18 -22.87 -5.74
CA GLU A 223 10.82 -21.94 -6.81
C GLU A 223 11.41 -20.56 -6.55
N LYS A 224 11.53 -19.78 -7.62
CA LYS A 224 12.05 -18.41 -7.58
C LYS A 224 11.07 -17.44 -8.22
N PHE A 225 10.86 -16.29 -7.58
CA PHE A 225 10.08 -15.19 -8.12
C PHE A 225 10.97 -13.95 -8.28
N LYS A 226 11.12 -13.45 -9.50
CA LYS A 226 11.80 -12.17 -9.76
C LYS A 226 10.82 -11.03 -9.51
N ILE A 227 11.20 -10.10 -8.66
CA ILE A 227 10.42 -8.89 -8.39
C ILE A 227 10.59 -7.92 -9.57
N PRO A 228 9.51 -7.40 -10.16
CA PRO A 228 9.58 -6.38 -11.20
C PRO A 228 10.40 -5.15 -10.76
N GLU A 229 11.05 -4.50 -11.72
CA GLU A 229 11.84 -3.29 -11.44
C GLU A 229 10.98 -2.04 -11.19
N LYS A 230 9.68 -2.11 -11.50
CA LYS A 230 8.71 -1.05 -11.25
C LYS A 230 7.38 -1.64 -10.80
N MET A 231 7.01 -1.38 -9.55
CA MET A 231 5.73 -1.73 -8.95
C MET A 231 5.46 -0.83 -7.73
N LEU A 232 4.26 -0.92 -7.15
CA LEU A 232 3.94 -0.17 -5.94
C LEU A 232 4.71 -0.72 -4.74
N VAL A 233 5.13 0.15 -3.83
CA VAL A 233 5.77 -0.31 -2.58
C VAL A 233 4.73 -0.79 -1.56
N SER A 234 5.16 -1.63 -0.62
CA SER A 234 4.35 -1.95 0.56
C SER A 234 4.16 -0.70 1.43
N ASN A 235 2.97 -0.55 2.01
CA ASN A 235 2.62 0.61 2.84
C ASN A 235 1.87 0.23 4.13
N ASP A 236 2.03 -1.00 4.62
CA ASP A 236 1.26 -1.59 5.72
C ASP A 236 1.62 -1.13 7.13
N HIS A 237 2.67 -0.32 7.28
CA HIS A 237 3.16 0.16 8.59
C HIS A 237 2.49 1.46 9.10
N GLY A 238 1.34 1.88 8.56
CA GLY A 238 0.63 3.10 8.98
C GLY A 238 -0.85 2.86 9.34
N TYR A 239 -1.26 3.35 10.51
CA TYR A 239 -2.61 3.14 11.07
C TYR A 239 -3.74 3.82 10.26
N ASP A 240 -3.44 4.84 9.45
CA ASP A 240 -4.48 5.72 8.87
C ASP A 240 -4.70 5.58 7.34
N GLN A 241 -4.24 4.50 6.74
CA GLN A 241 -4.32 4.36 5.28
C GLN A 241 -5.65 3.74 4.83
N VAL A 242 -6.46 4.57 4.17
CA VAL A 242 -7.65 4.19 3.38
C VAL A 242 -7.30 3.17 2.30
N PHE A 243 -6.05 3.11 1.82
CA PHE A 243 -5.63 2.19 0.77
C PHE A 243 -4.30 1.51 1.12
N ARG A 244 -4.30 0.19 1.28
CA ARG A 244 -3.13 -0.62 1.63
C ARG A 244 -2.69 -1.53 0.49
N ILE A 245 -1.41 -1.51 0.19
CA ILE A 245 -0.69 -2.39 -0.71
C ILE A 245 0.15 -3.36 0.12
N ARG A 246 -0.12 -4.64 -0.04
CA ARG A 246 0.64 -5.73 0.59
C ARG A 246 1.05 -6.77 -0.43
N TYR A 247 2.11 -7.52 -0.13
CA TYR A 247 2.55 -8.63 -0.96
C TYR A 247 2.58 -9.92 -0.16
N ILE A 248 2.25 -11.01 -0.84
CA ILE A 248 2.21 -12.34 -0.22
C ILE A 248 2.77 -13.39 -1.16
N ILE A 249 3.54 -14.32 -0.59
CA ILE A 249 3.82 -15.61 -1.21
C ILE A 249 2.71 -16.57 -0.82
N CYS A 250 1.98 -17.04 -1.82
CA CYS A 250 0.77 -17.83 -1.66
C CYS A 250 0.99 -19.24 -2.24
N PHE A 251 1.06 -20.23 -1.36
CA PHE A 251 0.99 -21.64 -1.75
C PHE A 251 -0.45 -22.15 -1.61
N LYS A 252 -0.98 -22.75 -2.68
CA LYS A 252 -2.34 -23.27 -2.77
C LYS A 252 -2.34 -24.75 -3.14
N ILE A 253 -3.09 -25.52 -2.37
CA ILE A 253 -3.34 -26.95 -2.57
C ILE A 253 -4.83 -27.21 -2.36
N TYR A 254 -5.53 -27.58 -3.43
CA TYR A 254 -7.00 -27.62 -3.47
C TYR A 254 -7.63 -26.31 -2.97
N HIS A 255 -8.37 -26.38 -1.85
CA HIS A 255 -9.03 -25.26 -1.21
C HIS A 255 -8.19 -24.62 -0.08
N ASN A 256 -7.08 -25.24 0.31
CA ASN A 256 -6.18 -24.72 1.33
C ASN A 256 -5.22 -23.69 0.74
N ARG A 257 -4.91 -22.67 1.53
CA ARG A 257 -4.00 -21.59 1.19
C ARG A 257 -3.09 -21.28 2.37
N PHE A 258 -1.79 -21.18 2.08
CA PHE A 258 -0.73 -20.84 3.02
C PHE A 258 -0.06 -19.56 2.50
N GLU A 259 0.11 -18.56 3.35
CA GLU A 259 0.48 -17.21 2.93
C GLU A 259 1.58 -16.65 3.83
N ILE A 260 2.77 -16.42 3.29
CA ILE A 260 3.81 -15.64 3.97
C ILE A 260 3.70 -14.19 3.47
N PRO A 261 3.43 -13.21 4.34
CA PRO A 261 3.52 -11.80 3.96
C PRO A 261 4.97 -11.40 3.71
N ILE A 262 5.16 -10.54 2.71
CA ILE A 262 6.45 -9.93 2.39
C ILE A 262 6.25 -8.43 2.17
N THR A 263 7.30 -7.67 2.45
CA THR A 263 7.36 -6.21 2.28
C THR A 263 8.24 -5.90 1.09
N ILE A 264 7.73 -5.10 0.15
CA ILE A 264 8.49 -4.66 -1.02
C ILE A 264 8.82 -3.17 -0.88
N GLY A 265 10.11 -2.81 -1.02
CA GLY A 265 10.60 -1.43 -0.93
C GLY A 265 11.49 -1.01 -2.09
N ASN A 266 12.03 0.21 -2.02
CA ASN A 266 12.92 0.76 -3.04
C ASN A 266 14.39 0.41 -2.78
N VAL A 267 14.80 0.38 -1.50
CA VAL A 267 16.20 0.12 -1.11
C VAL A 267 16.31 -1.29 -0.52
N ALA A 268 17.24 -2.08 -1.05
CA ALA A 268 17.49 -3.44 -0.62
C ALA A 268 18.04 -3.48 0.81
N LEU A 269 17.71 -4.56 1.52
CA LEU A 269 18.30 -4.86 2.82
C LEU A 269 19.82 -5.04 2.69
N ASP A 270 20.56 -4.22 3.42
CA ASP A 270 22.01 -4.21 3.48
C ASP A 270 22.48 -4.94 4.75
N GLU A 271 23.30 -5.98 4.57
CA GLU A 271 23.84 -6.77 5.67
C GLU A 271 24.93 -6.02 6.45
N ASP A 272 25.62 -5.05 5.85
CA ASP A 272 26.72 -4.33 6.50
C ASP A 272 26.21 -3.22 7.43
N LYS A 273 25.05 -2.63 7.14
CA LYS A 273 24.38 -1.65 8.03
C LYS A 273 23.92 -2.24 9.38
N LEU A 274 23.89 -3.56 9.52
CA LEU A 274 23.62 -4.24 10.80
C LEU A 274 24.79 -4.10 11.80
N ARG A 275 26.03 -4.02 11.29
CA ARG A 275 27.25 -4.05 12.10
C ARG A 275 27.58 -2.70 12.75
N SER A 276 27.06 -1.60 12.21
CA SER A 276 27.31 -0.25 12.73
C SER A 276 26.33 0.21 13.81
N ASN A 277 25.13 -0.40 13.90
CA ASN A 277 24.05 0.02 14.81
C ASN A 277 23.74 -1.00 15.93
N THR A 278 24.70 -1.86 16.29
CA THR A 278 24.50 -2.89 17.30
C THR A 278 24.48 -2.33 18.73
N ILE A 279 23.38 -1.67 19.12
CA ILE A 279 22.92 -1.59 20.50
C ILE A 279 21.51 -2.18 20.50
N TYR A 280 21.41 -3.50 20.68
CA TYR A 280 20.13 -4.17 20.87
C TYR A 280 19.56 -3.81 22.25
N PRO A 281 18.30 -3.33 22.37
CA PRO A 281 17.57 -3.54 23.60
C PRO A 281 17.26 -5.04 23.72
N GLU A 282 17.69 -5.64 24.83
CA GLU A 282 17.44 -7.04 25.13
C GLU A 282 15.93 -7.36 25.12
N LYS A 283 15.59 -8.48 24.47
CA LYS A 283 14.43 -9.35 24.74
C LYS A 283 13.03 -8.72 24.68
N TRP A 284 12.32 -9.02 23.58
CA TRP A 284 10.89 -9.32 23.64
C TRP A 284 10.59 -10.58 22.82
N PHE A 285 10.79 -11.76 23.44
CA PHE A 285 10.01 -12.94 23.07
C PHE A 285 8.69 -12.86 23.83
N GLY A 286 7.65 -12.41 23.14
CA GLY A 286 6.29 -12.42 23.64
C GLY A 286 5.34 -12.80 22.51
N PHE A 287 5.00 -14.08 22.42
CA PHE A 287 3.82 -14.51 21.68
C PHE A 287 2.60 -13.85 22.34
N VAL A 288 2.02 -12.83 21.70
CA VAL A 288 0.68 -12.36 22.08
C VAL A 288 -0.32 -13.35 21.53
N GLN A 289 -0.65 -14.34 22.35
CA GLN A 289 -1.84 -15.15 22.20
C GLN A 289 -3.00 -14.32 22.72
N THR A 290 -3.73 -13.62 21.84
CA THR A 290 -4.99 -12.97 22.21
C THR A 290 -6.04 -14.04 22.49
N LYS A 291 -6.14 -14.46 23.76
CA LYS A 291 -7.35 -15.05 24.31
C LYS A 291 -8.38 -13.94 24.46
N HIS A 292 -9.49 -14.01 23.73
CA HIS A 292 -10.70 -13.28 24.08
C HIS A 292 -11.40 -14.04 25.20
N GLU A 293 -11.29 -13.54 26.44
CA GLU A 293 -12.20 -13.91 27.52
C GLU A 293 -13.33 -12.87 27.54
N ALA A 294 -14.55 -13.35 27.27
CA ALA A 294 -15.77 -12.57 27.36
C ALA A 294 -16.12 -12.36 28.84
N PHE A 295 -16.25 -11.11 29.28
CA PHE A 295 -16.93 -10.79 30.52
C PHE A 295 -18.44 -10.76 30.26
N GLU A 296 -19.15 -11.78 30.74
CA GLU A 296 -20.59 -11.70 30.97
C GLU A 296 -20.85 -10.79 32.17
N TYR A 297 -21.65 -9.74 31.98
CA TYR A 297 -22.26 -9.03 33.08
C TYR A 297 -23.51 -9.81 33.52
N LEU A 298 -23.51 -10.29 34.76
CA LEU A 298 -24.72 -10.72 35.45
C LEU A 298 -25.58 -9.49 35.75
N ASN A 299 -26.90 -9.67 35.57
CA ASN A 299 -28.00 -8.71 35.76
C ASN A 299 -27.89 -7.84 37.02
#